data_AF-A0A550D276-F1
#
_entry.id   AF-A0A550D276-F1
#
_cell.length_a   1.000
_cell.length_b   1.000
_cell.length_c   1.000
_cell.angle_alpha   90.00
_cell.angle_beta   90.00
_cell.angle_gamma   90.00
#
_symmetry.space_group_name_H-M   'P 1'
#
loop_
_entity.id
_entity.type
_entity.pdbx_description
1 polymer ?
#
loop_
_entity_poly.entity_id
_entity_poly.type
_entity_poly.pdbx_seq_one_letter_code
_entity_poly.pdbx_strand_id
1 'polypeptide(L)'
;MSVEINEKGVTIKIPSLSINISFSKDQIQKIEDATPPDEICNFIRGRGVIFAGSTIDGKVIYYNLKRGEKCILITLKDGRKIYVGT
;
A
#
# COMPACT_ATOMS: atom_id res chain seq x y z
N MET A 1 -5.36 7.94 -5.98
CA MET A 1 -4.46 6.80 -6.26
C MET A 1 -5.31 5.67 -6.81
N SER A 2 -4.79 4.76 -7.63
CA SER A 2 -5.58 3.60 -8.05
C SER A 2 -4.76 2.32 -8.01
N VAL A 3 -5.42 1.21 -7.73
CA VAL A 3 -4.83 -0.13 -7.69
C VAL A 3 -5.51 -0.97 -8.76
N GLU A 4 -4.71 -1.47 -9.70
CA GLU A 4 -5.16 -2.39 -10.74
C GLU A 4 -4.68 -3.79 -10.38
N ILE A 5 -5.62 -4.71 -10.22
CA ILE A 5 -5.35 -6.12 -9.92
C ILE A 5 -5.79 -6.92 -11.15
N ASN A 6 -4.86 -7.66 -11.75
CA ASN A 6 -5.14 -8.49 -12.92
C ASN A 6 -4.29 -9.76 -12.92
N GLU A 7 -4.34 -10.53 -14.00
CA GLU A 7 -3.61 -11.80 -14.12
C GLU A 7 -2.08 -11.64 -14.04
N LYS A 8 -1.55 -10.47 -14.42
CA LYS A 8 -0.11 -10.17 -14.34
C LYS A 8 0.34 -9.84 -12.92
N GLY A 9 -0.59 -9.39 -12.06
CA GLY A 9 -0.30 -9.05 -10.66
C GLY A 9 -1.02 -7.77 -10.22
N VAL A 10 -0.33 -6.94 -9.46
CA VAL A 10 -0.86 -5.68 -8.92
C VAL A 10 -0.05 -4.50 -9.43
N THR A 11 -0.73 -3.46 -9.90
CA THR A 11 -0.13 -2.17 -10.24
C THR A 11 -0.77 -1.05 -9.45
N ILE A 12 0.04 -0.34 -8.69
CA ILE A 12 -0.33 0.85 -7.94
C ILE A 12 0.05 2.06 -8.79
N LYS A 13 -0.96 2.80 -9.25
CA LYS A 13 -0.79 4.04 -10.01
C LYS A 13 -0.81 5.23 -9.05
N ILE A 14 0.30 5.96 -8.99
CA ILE A 14 0.48 7.12 -8.12
C ILE A 14 0.29 8.38 -8.96
N PRO A 15 -0.86 9.07 -8.96
CA PRO A 15 -1.14 10.13 -9.93
C PRO A 15 -0.19 11.34 -9.83
N SER A 16 0.33 11.61 -8.62
CA SER A 16 1.22 12.72 -8.34
C SER A 16 2.68 12.46 -8.74
N LEU A 17 3.03 11.23 -9.09
CA LEU A 17 4.37 10.86 -9.54
C LEU A 17 4.23 10.13 -10.88
N SER A 18 5.03 10.44 -11.89
CA SER A 18 4.98 9.72 -13.19
C SER A 18 5.52 8.28 -13.10
N ILE A 19 5.40 7.63 -11.94
CA ILE A 19 5.84 6.28 -11.65
C ILE A 19 4.65 5.41 -11.23
N ASN A 20 4.69 4.16 -11.68
CA ASN A 20 3.81 3.11 -11.23
C ASN A 20 4.63 2.07 -10.47
N ILE A 21 4.04 1.48 -9.45
CA ILE A 21 4.66 0.40 -8.69
C ILE A 21 3.94 -0.88 -9.06
N SER A 22 4.66 -1.84 -9.62
CA SER A 22 4.09 -3.11 -10.08
C SER A 22 4.74 -4.28 -9.36
N PHE A 23 3.90 -5.22 -8.93
CA PHE A 23 4.30 -6.50 -8.37
C PHE A 23 3.71 -7.61 -9.22
N SER A 24 4.54 -8.56 -9.64
CA SER A 24 4.07 -9.67 -10.46
C SER A 24 3.32 -10.69 -9.60
N LYS A 25 2.38 -11.43 -10.21
CA LYS A 25 1.53 -12.38 -9.50
C LYS A 25 2.33 -13.47 -8.76
N ASP A 26 3.47 -13.87 -9.30
CA ASP A 26 4.38 -14.83 -8.68
C ASP A 26 5.05 -14.30 -7.41
N GLN A 27 5.17 -12.99 -7.25
CA GLN A 27 5.70 -12.34 -6.03
C GLN A 27 4.64 -12.19 -4.94
N ILE A 28 3.36 -12.20 -5.30
CA ILE A 28 2.26 -11.94 -4.39
C ILE A 28 1.88 -13.23 -3.66
N GLN A 29 1.82 -13.14 -2.34
CA GLN A 29 1.31 -14.21 -1.48
C GLN A 29 -0.18 -14.04 -1.22
N LYS A 30 -0.63 -12.82 -0.92
CA LYS A 30 -2.02 -12.53 -0.53
C LYS A 30 -2.39 -11.08 -0.82
N ILE A 31 -3.64 -10.85 -1.19
CA ILE A 31 -4.26 -9.52 -1.29
C ILE A 31 -5.55 -9.55 -0.47
N GLU A 32 -5.74 -8.57 0.41
CA GLU A 32 -6.94 -8.47 1.24
C GLU A 32 -7.24 -7.03 1.63
N ASP A 33 -8.49 -6.76 2.01
CA ASP A 33 -8.84 -5.51 2.67
C ASP A 33 -8.39 -5.56 4.13
N ALA A 34 -7.70 -4.51 4.58
CA ALA A 34 -7.18 -4.37 5.93
C ALA A 34 -7.43 -2.97 6.48
N THR A 35 -7.52 -2.88 7.80
CA THR A 35 -7.39 -1.60 8.50
C THR A 35 -5.90 -1.27 8.62
N PRO A 36 -5.46 -0.05 8.27
CA PRO A 36 -4.07 0.33 8.44
C PRO A 36 -3.69 0.30 9.94
N PRO A 37 -2.42 0.02 10.30
CA PRO A 37 -1.97 0.03 11.69
C PRO A 37 -2.23 1.38 12.38
N ASP A 38 -2.68 1.34 13.64
CA ASP A 38 -3.04 2.54 14.43
C ASP A 38 -1.86 3.51 14.59
N GLU A 39 -0.65 2.96 14.76
CA GLU A 39 0.60 3.71 14.88
C GLU A 39 0.79 4.65 13.68
N ILE A 40 0.64 4.14 12.46
CA ILE A 40 0.74 4.92 11.22
C ILE A 40 -0.44 5.88 11.10
N CYS A 41 -1.65 5.47 11.49
CA CYS A 41 -2.81 6.35 11.51
C CYS A 41 -2.63 7.57 12.43
N ASN A 42 -1.85 7.45 13.51
CA ASN A 42 -1.53 8.56 14.41
C ASN A 42 -0.53 9.55 13.78
N PHE A 43 0.35 9.10 12.87
CA PHE A 43 1.23 9.99 12.11
C PHE A 43 0.48 10.78 11.02
N ILE A 44 -0.69 10.30 10.60
CA ILE A 44 -1.56 10.96 9.60
C ILE A 44 -2.31 12.11 10.30
N ARG A 45 -1.72 13.30 10.27
CA ARG A 45 -2.22 14.50 11.00
C ARG A 45 -3.35 15.26 10.31
N GLY A 46 -3.71 14.97 9.06
CA GLY A 46 -4.67 15.76 8.28
C GLY A 46 -5.59 14.94 7.40
N ARG A 47 -6.72 15.55 6.97
CA ARG A 47 -7.59 14.98 5.93
C ARG A 47 -6.85 15.03 4.58
N GLY A 48 -6.75 13.89 3.90
CA GLY A 48 -6.14 13.79 2.56
C GLY A 48 -4.62 13.60 2.51
N VAL A 49 -3.99 13.11 3.58
CA VAL A 49 -2.52 12.98 3.63
C VAL A 49 -2.05 11.68 2.98
N ILE A 50 -1.14 11.82 2.01
CA ILE A 50 -0.40 10.72 1.40
C ILE A 50 0.84 10.46 2.26
N PHE A 51 0.86 9.34 2.99
CA PHE A 51 2.08 8.85 3.62
C PHE A 51 2.73 7.81 2.71
N ALA A 52 3.93 8.12 2.22
CA ALA A 52 4.78 7.22 1.44
C ALA A 52 6.06 6.98 2.24
N GLY A 53 6.22 5.79 2.79
CA GLY A 53 7.35 5.46 3.65
C GLY A 53 7.54 3.96 3.80
N SER A 54 8.75 3.57 4.19
CA SER A 54 9.09 2.20 4.54
C SER A 54 9.55 2.10 5.98
N THR A 55 9.38 0.94 6.60
CA THR A 55 10.08 0.63 7.87
C THR A 55 11.59 0.64 7.67
N ILE A 56 12.35 0.71 8.78
CA ILE A 56 13.82 0.70 8.76
C ILE A 56 14.36 -0.54 8.03
N ASP A 57 13.68 -1.69 8.18
CA ASP A 57 14.04 -2.94 7.50
C ASP A 57 13.43 -3.08 6.09
N GLY A 58 12.72 -2.05 5.60
CA GLY A 58 12.10 -2.02 4.28
C GLY A 58 10.93 -2.99 4.09
N LYS A 59 10.48 -3.68 5.15
CA LYS A 59 9.47 -4.73 5.04
C LYS A 59 8.05 -4.21 4.95
N VAL A 60 7.75 -3.04 5.51
CA VAL A 60 6.39 -2.49 5.43
C VAL A 60 6.42 -1.19 4.67
N ILE A 61 5.53 -1.06 3.69
CA ILE A 61 5.41 0.09 2.81
C ILE A 61 3.96 0.60 2.87
N TYR A 62 3.81 1.91 2.92
CA TYR A 62 2.51 2.57 3.02
C TYR A 62 2.31 3.53 1.85
N TYR A 63 1.11 3.57 1.27
CA TYR A 63 0.72 4.49 0.21
C TYR A 63 -0.69 5.04 0.45
N ASN A 64 -0.82 6.37 0.43
CA ASN A 64 -2.12 7.09 0.42
C ASN A 64 -3.12 6.62 1.50
N LEU A 65 -2.63 6.34 2.70
CA LEU A 65 -3.48 5.92 3.81
C LEU A 65 -4.31 7.08 4.36
N LYS A 66 -5.52 6.77 4.81
CA LYS A 66 -6.39 7.69 5.53
C LYS A 66 -6.84 7.06 6.83
N ARG A 67 -6.91 7.86 7.89
CA ARG A 67 -7.34 7.40 9.21
C ARG A 67 -8.82 6.99 9.17
N GLY A 68 -9.10 5.78 9.65
CA GLY A 68 -10.47 5.24 9.76
C GLY A 68 -11.05 4.66 8.47
N GLU A 69 -10.30 4.67 7.37
CA GLU A 69 -10.69 4.00 6.12
C GLU A 69 -9.96 2.66 5.98
N LYS A 70 -10.61 1.72 5.28
CA LYS A 70 -9.95 0.47 4.87
C LYS A 70 -8.94 0.75 3.76
N CYS A 71 -7.94 -0.10 3.67
CA CYS A 71 -6.91 -0.08 2.63
C CYS A 71 -6.68 -1.50 2.10
N ILE A 72 -6.05 -1.59 0.94
CA ILE A 72 -5.63 -2.87 0.37
C ILE A 72 -4.28 -3.24 0.97
N LEU A 73 -4.19 -4.42 1.59
CA LEU A 73 -2.95 -5.03 2.04
C LEU A 73 -2.49 -6.06 1.00
N ILE A 74 -1.30 -5.83 0.45
CA ILE A 74 -0.60 -6.75 -0.43
C ILE A 74 0.55 -7.36 0.37
N THR A 75 0.52 -8.67 0.58
CA THR A 75 1.63 -9.41 1.18
C THR A 75 2.41 -10.10 0.08
N LEU A 76 3.70 -9.84 0.00
CA LEU A 76 4.63 -10.49 -0.93
C LEU A 76 5.24 -11.73 -0.27
N LYS A 77 5.67 -12.69 -1.09
CA LYS A 77 6.27 -13.96 -0.63
C LYS A 77 7.58 -13.77 0.13
N ASP A 78 8.27 -12.67 -0.07
CA ASP A 78 9.49 -12.31 0.66
C ASP A 78 9.20 -11.66 2.04
N GLY A 79 7.94 -11.60 2.44
CA GLY A 79 7.51 -11.08 3.73
C GLY A 79 7.24 -9.57 3.74
N ARG A 80 7.43 -8.87 2.61
CA ARG A 80 7.05 -7.46 2.50
C ARG A 80 5.53 -7.29 2.54
N LYS A 81 5.07 -6.23 3.22
CA LYS A 81 3.66 -5.84 3.35
C LYS A 81 3.47 -4.43 2.80
N ILE A 82 2.55 -4.27 1.87
CA ILE A 82 2.26 -3.00 1.23
C ILE A 82 0.81 -2.64 1.51
N TYR A 83 0.59 -1.52 2.19
CA TYR A 83 -0.73 -0.97 2.46
C TYR A 83 -1.03 0.17 1.49
N VAL A 84 -2.14 0.08 0.77
CA VAL A 84 -2.53 1.06 -0.24
C VAL A 84 -3.94 1.54 0.02
N GLY A 85 -4.07 2.82 0.38
CA GLY A 85 -5.37 3.48 0.48
C GLY A 85 -5.85 3.94 -0.90
N THR A 86 -7.12 3.66 -1.19
CA THR A 86 -7.79 4.08 -2.43
C THR A 86 -8.48 5.44 -2.27
#